data_AF-A0A9D8U0W6-F1
#
_entry.id   AF-A0A9D8U0W6-F1
#
_cell.length_a   1.000
_cell.length_b   1.000
_cell.length_c   1.000
_cell.angle_alpha   90.00
_cell.angle_beta   90.00
_cell.angle_gamma   90.00
#
_symmetry.space_group_name_H-M   'P 1'
#
loop_
_entity.id
_entity.type
_entity.pdbx_description
1 polymer ?
#
loop_
_entity_poly.entity_id
_entity_poly.type
_entity_poly.pdbx_seq_one_letter_code
_entity_poly.pdbx_strand_id
1 'polypeptide(L)' 'MPEQLSFDPDFYFGLVADNLLKNFGPRALVYADNALTKMRAIGDDEGFDIWMEIHAHLTNKAASDFRPEGAVIH' A
#
# COMPACT_ATOMS: atom_id res chain seq x y z
N MET A 1 23.87 -22.88 10.21
CA MET A 1 23.63 -21.44 9.98
C MET A 1 22.16 -21.31 9.65
N PRO A 2 21.32 -20.61 10.43
CA PRO A 2 19.95 -20.35 9.98
C PRO A 2 20.03 -19.48 8.72
N GLU A 3 19.32 -19.88 7.66
CA GLU A 3 19.20 -19.09 6.43
C GLU A 3 18.55 -17.76 6.79
N GLN A 4 19.33 -16.69 6.72
CA GLN A 4 18.82 -15.33 6.83
C GLN A 4 18.04 -15.06 5.55
N LEU A 5 16.71 -15.24 5.62
CA LEU A 5 15.80 -14.81 4.56
C LEU A 5 16.08 -13.33 4.29
N SER A 6 16.55 -13.03 3.07
CA SER A 6 16.77 -11.67 2.63
C SER A 6 15.44 -10.93 2.65
N PHE A 7 15.41 -9.74 3.24
CA PHE A 7 14.24 -8.88 3.18
C PHE A 7 13.97 -8.49 1.73
N ASP A 8 12.78 -8.83 1.23
CA ASP A 8 12.25 -8.41 -0.06
C ASP A 8 11.23 -7.30 0.18
N PRO A 9 11.59 -6.02 -0.07
CA PRO A 9 10.72 -4.88 0.18
C PRO A 9 9.42 -4.95 -0.62
N ASP A 10 9.49 -5.35 -1.89
CA ASP A 10 8.33 -5.37 -2.79
C ASP A 10 7.30 -6.40 -2.31
N PHE A 11 7.77 -7.58 -1.89
CA PHE A 11 6.91 -8.58 -1.29
C PHE A 11 6.27 -8.08 0.00
N TYR A 12 7.07 -7.44 0.86
CA TYR A 12 6.58 -6.90 2.13
C TYR A 12 5.49 -5.83 1.93
N PHE A 13 5.75 -4.82 1.10
CA PHE A 13 4.78 -3.74 0.85
C PHE A 13 3.53 -4.26 0.13
N GLY A 14 3.70 -5.21 -0.79
CA GLY A 14 2.59 -5.92 -1.41
C GLY A 14 1.68 -6.62 -0.39
N LEU A 15 2.28 -7.36 0.56
CA LEU A 15 1.55 -8.06 1.62
C LEU A 15 0.82 -7.08 2.57
N VAL A 16 1.46 -5.96 2.93
CA VAL A 16 0.83 -4.92 3.76
C VAL A 16 -0.35 -4.31 3.04
N ALA A 17 -0.20 -3.96 1.75
CA ALA A 17 -1.28 -3.41 0.94
C ALA A 17 -2.48 -4.39 0.82
N ASP A 18 -2.22 -5.68 0.61
CA ASP A 18 -3.28 -6.71 0.59
C ASP A 18 -4.04 -6.78 1.91
N ASN A 19 -3.31 -6.74 3.03
CA ASN A 19 -3.93 -6.74 4.35
C ASN A 19 -4.75 -5.46 4.60
N LEU A 20 -4.28 -4.30 4.14
CA LEU A 20 -5.03 -3.05 4.27
C LEU A 20 -6.34 -3.08 3.45
N LEU A 21 -6.30 -3.54 2.19
CA LEU A 21 -7.51 -3.69 1.37
C LEU A 21 -8.48 -4.69 1.98
N LYS A 22 -7.99 -5.85 2.45
CA LYS A 22 -8.82 -6.88 3.06
C LYS A 22 -9.58 -6.37 4.30
N ASN A 23 -8.93 -5.55 5.12
CA ASN A 23 -9.52 -5.07 6.38
C ASN A 23 -10.35 -3.79 6.22
N PHE A 24 -9.98 -2.89 5.31
CA PHE A 24 -10.56 -1.56 5.21
C PHE A 24 -11.28 -1.29 3.87
N GLY A 25 -11.14 -2.17 2.89
CA GLY A 25 -11.72 -2.02 1.56
C GLY A 25 -11.27 -0.72 0.88
N PRO A 26 -12.16 -0.01 0.17
CA PRO A 26 -11.84 1.25 -0.49
C PRO A 26 -11.29 2.35 0.45
N ARG A 27 -11.58 2.27 1.76
CA ARG A 27 -11.06 3.24 2.73
C ARG A 27 -9.57 3.09 3.02
N ALA A 28 -8.95 1.99 2.61
CA ALA A 28 -7.52 1.76 2.80
C ALA A 28 -6.68 2.90 2.20
N LEU A 29 -7.04 3.39 1.00
CA LEU A 29 -6.34 4.50 0.35
C LEU A 29 -6.39 5.78 1.17
N VAL A 30 -7.55 6.12 1.73
CA VAL A 30 -7.72 7.29 2.61
C VAL A 30 -6.85 7.17 3.86
N TYR A 31 -6.71 5.97 4.43
CA TYR A 31 -5.85 5.77 5.60
C TYR A 31 -4.36 5.90 5.25
N ALA A 32 -3.95 5.41 4.07
CA ALA A 32 -2.58 5.60 3.59
C ALA A 32 -2.27 7.09 3.33
N ASP A 33 -3.18 7.85 2.72
CA ASP A 33 -3.04 9.30 2.55
C ASP A 33 -2.92 10.06 3.89
N ASN A 34 -3.73 9.67 4.88
CA ASN A 34 -3.65 10.23 6.22
C ASN A 34 -2.31 9.92 6.90
N ALA A 35 -1.77 8.72 6.69
CA ALA A 35 -0.48 8.34 7.21
C ALA A 35 0.64 9.17 6.58
N LEU A 36 0.64 9.32 5.25
CA LEU A 36 1.58 10.19 4.52
C LEU A 36 1.54 11.64 5.04
N THR A 37 0.33 12.19 5.19
CA THR A 37 0.12 13.53 5.75
C THR A 37 0.71 13.65 7.16
N LYS A 38 0.48 12.63 8.00
CA LYS A 38 1.01 12.60 9.36
C LYS A 38 2.54 12.52 9.39
N MET A 39 3.15 11.62 8.61
CA MET A 39 4.62 11.45 8.56
C MET A 39 5.29 12.77 8.13
N ARG A 40 4.74 13.42 7.12
CA ARG A 40 5.22 14.74 6.69
C ARG A 40 5.04 15.83 7.74
N ALA A 41 3.94 15.81 8.48
CA ALA A 41 3.69 16.79 9.55
C ALA A 41 4.65 16.65 10.74
N ILE A 42 5.11 15.43 11.04
CA ILE A 42 6.05 15.18 12.14
C ILE A 42 7.52 15.14 11.69
N GLY A 43 7.79 15.28 10.39
CA GLY A 43 9.15 15.24 9.82
C GLY A 43 9.78 13.84 9.83
N ASP A 44 8.96 12.80 9.74
CA ASP A 44 9.41 11.40 9.67
C ASP A 44 9.58 10.99 8.20
N ASP A 45 10.75 11.26 7.63
CA ASP A 45 11.05 10.98 6.22
C ASP A 45 11.09 9.48 5.91
N GLU A 46 11.64 8.66 6.82
CA GLU A 46 11.68 7.20 6.66
C GLU A 46 10.27 6.60 6.69
N GLY A 47 9.44 7.03 7.66
CA GLY A 47 8.04 6.64 7.71
C GLY A 47 7.27 7.09 6.47
N PHE A 48 7.58 8.28 5.93
CA PHE A 48 6.97 8.78 4.71
C PHE A 48 7.30 7.90 3.50
N ASP A 49 8.57 7.53 3.31
CA ASP A 49 9.01 6.66 2.22
C ASP A 49 8.36 5.27 2.29
N ILE A 50 8.27 4.69 3.49
CA ILE A 50 7.57 3.41 3.72
C ILE A 50 6.09 3.51 3.32
N TRP A 51 5.40 4.57 3.77
CA TRP A 51 3.98 4.76 3.42
C TRP A 51 3.77 5.09 1.95
N MET A 52 4.74 5.70 1.28
CA MET A 52 4.71 5.95 -0.16
C MET A 52 4.73 4.63 -0.95
N GLU A 53 5.62 3.70 -0.59
CA GLU A 53 5.67 2.38 -1.23
C GLU A 53 4.37 1.59 -0.99
N ILE A 54 3.88 1.57 0.26
CA ILE A 54 2.60 0.93 0.60
C ILE A 54 1.47 1.55 -0.23
N HIS A 55 1.39 2.88 -0.31
CA HIS A 55 0.36 3.58 -1.07
C HIS A 55 0.41 3.25 -2.57
N ALA A 56 1.60 3.13 -3.15
CA ALA A 56 1.78 2.75 -4.55
C ALA A 56 1.25 1.33 -4.83
N HIS A 57 1.63 0.35 -4.01
CA HIS A 57 1.11 -1.02 -4.10
C HIS A 57 -0.42 -1.06 -3.90
N LEU A 58 -0.92 -0.28 -2.93
CA LEU A 58 -2.34 -0.21 -2.60
C LEU A 58 -3.17 0.34 -3.75
N THR A 59 -2.69 1.40 -4.43
CA THR A 59 -3.35 2.00 -5.58
C THR A 59 -3.44 1.03 -6.76
N ASN A 60 -2.34 0.33 -7.06
CA ASN A 60 -2.30 -0.66 -8.14
C ASN A 60 -3.26 -1.84 -7.90
N LYS A 61 -3.31 -2.32 -6.66
CA LYS A 61 -4.21 -3.42 -6.26
C LYS A 61 -5.67 -2.98 -6.25
N ALA A 62 -5.98 -1.83 -5.66
CA ALA A 62 -7.34 -1.28 -5.65
C ALA A 62 -7.88 -1.06 -7.07
N ALA A 63 -7.03 -0.57 -8.00
CA ALA A 63 -7.42 -0.40 -9.40
C ALA A 63 -7.78 -1.73 -10.09
N SER A 64 -7.21 -2.84 -9.62
CA SER A 64 -7.50 -4.19 -10.13
C SER A 64 -8.75 -4.79 -9.48
N ASP A 65 -8.90 -4.64 -8.16
CA ASP A 65 -9.99 -5.24 -7.37
C ASP A 65 -11.35 -4.53 -7.57
N PHE A 66 -11.33 -3.22 -7.78
CA PHE A 66 -12.56 -2.42 -7.93
C PHE A 66 -12.93 -2.15 -9.39
N ARG A 67 -12.18 -2.72 -10.35
CA ARG A 67 -12.58 -2.66 -11.76
C ARG A 67 -13.79 -3.60 -11.94
N PRO A 68 -14.93 -3.12 -12.44
CA PRO A 68 -16.03 -4.02 -12.78
C PRO A 68 -15.55 -4.98 -13.86
N GLU A 69 -15.76 -6.29 -13.67
CA GLU A 69 -15.58 -7.26 -14.75
C GLU A 69 -16.39 -6.81 -15.97
N GLY A 70 -15.72 -6.43 -17.06
CA GLY A 70 -16.36 -6.02 -18.31
C GLY A 70 -16.48 -4.51 -18.57
N ALA A 71 -15.87 -3.64 -17.77
CA ALA A 71 -15.81 -2.21 -18.09
C ALA A 71 -14.86 -1.94 -19.28
N VAL A 72 -15.41 -1.98 -20.50
CA VAL A 72 -14.76 -1.46 -21.72
C VAL A 72 -14.84 0.06 -21.68
N ILE A 73 -13.69 0.73 -21.65
CA ILE A 73 -13.62 2.18 -21.88
C ILE A 73 -13.65 2.38 -23.39
N HIS A 74 -14.73 2.94 -23.92
CA HIS A 74 -14.86 3.35 -25.31
C HIS A 74 -14.19 4.69 -25.59
#